data_AF-A0A673GXU9-F1
#
_entry.id   AF-A0A673GXU9-F1
#
_cell.length_a   1.000
_cell.length_b   1.000
_cell.length_c   1.000
_cell.angle_alpha   90.00
_cell.angle_beta   90.00
_cell.angle_gamma   90.00
#
_symmetry.space_group_name_H-M   'P 1'
#
loop_
_entity.id
_entity.type
_entity.pdbx_description
1 polymer ?
#
loop_
_entity_poly.entity_id
_entity_poly.type
_entity_poly.pdbx_seq_one_letter_code
_entity_poly.pdbx_strand_id
1 'polypeptide(L)'
;MLQQILADMYIEPELLTELNEEQKQILFFKMREEQIRRWRERETQLEEEEAAHVKVKKVSGKTVSWMKGLDDDVWVWVMGEHPEDKPYDQICDGVMAERAALQAQREAEKLRAKKEAELEKRFSGLYLETEQVVLSEQEVQEEELKVLPISSLVLNTWFGSVLTWRLVLCQKLELEERRKAEEELRRLEQERKQQIYISLKEVQGSKHTREEEDQEWQKTCKENCNHTVYTVHQLLIRT
;
A
#
# COMPACT_ATOMS: atom_id res chain seq x y z
N MET A 1 14.18 -50.58 -34.00
CA MET A 1 13.51 -49.34 -34.48
C MET A 1 12.42 -48.88 -33.51
N LEU A 2 11.31 -49.60 -33.35
CA LEU A 2 10.21 -49.20 -32.43
C LEU A 2 10.66 -48.98 -30.97
N GLN A 3 11.52 -49.87 -30.44
CA GLN A 3 12.05 -49.74 -29.08
C GLN A 3 12.87 -48.47 -28.86
N GLN A 4 13.56 -47.98 -29.90
CA GLN A 4 14.37 -46.76 -29.83
C GLN A 4 13.47 -45.51 -29.80
N ILE A 5 12.39 -45.49 -30.60
CA ILE A 5 11.38 -44.43 -30.57
C ILE A 5 10.66 -44.38 -29.21
N LEU A 6 10.38 -45.52 -28.58
CA LEU A 6 9.78 -45.57 -27.24
C LEU A 6 10.75 -45.12 -26.14
N ALA A 7 12.06 -45.30 -26.33
CA ALA A 7 13.08 -44.78 -25.43
C ALA A 7 13.20 -43.25 -25.54
N ASP A 8 13.27 -42.74 -26.77
CA ASP A 8 13.51 -41.31 -27.04
C ASP A 8 12.22 -40.48 -27.03
N MET A 9 11.04 -41.13 -27.09
CA MET A 9 9.71 -40.51 -27.18
C MET A 9 9.53 -39.57 -28.39
N TYR A 10 10.41 -39.67 -29.39
CA TYR A 10 10.45 -38.83 -30.57
C TYR A 10 10.53 -39.69 -31.84
N ILE A 11 9.81 -39.27 -32.88
CA ILE A 11 9.85 -39.89 -34.20
C ILE A 11 10.01 -38.82 -35.28
N GLU A 12 10.91 -39.08 -36.23
CA GLU A 12 11.11 -38.20 -37.39
C GLU A 12 9.85 -38.22 -38.30
N PRO A 13 9.42 -37.05 -38.82
CA PRO A 13 8.16 -36.93 -39.55
C PRO A 13 8.14 -37.74 -40.86
N GLU A 14 9.28 -37.88 -41.54
CA GLU A 14 9.40 -38.66 -42.77
C GLU A 14 9.13 -40.15 -42.51
N LEU A 15 9.76 -40.72 -41.47
CA LEU A 15 9.56 -42.10 -41.03
C LEU A 15 8.15 -42.38 -40.51
N LEU A 16 7.50 -41.37 -39.92
CA LEU A 16 6.10 -41.50 -39.51
C LEU A 16 5.20 -41.59 -40.75
N THR A 17 5.46 -40.84 -41.82
CA THR A 17 4.59 -40.85 -43.02
C THR A 17 4.63 -42.15 -43.80
N GLU A 18 5.78 -42.80 -43.86
CA GLU A 18 6.00 -44.09 -44.54
C GLU A 18 5.34 -45.27 -43.82
N LEU A 19 4.98 -45.09 -42.54
CA LEU A 19 4.37 -46.13 -41.72
C LEU A 19 2.88 -46.31 -42.06
N ASN A 20 2.42 -47.57 -42.12
CA ASN A 20 1.01 -47.88 -42.36
C ASN A 20 0.12 -47.34 -41.22
N GLU A 21 -1.15 -47.05 -41.50
CA GLU A 21 -2.08 -46.45 -40.54
C GLU A 21 -2.26 -47.31 -39.28
N GLU A 22 -2.34 -48.64 -39.42
CA GLU A 22 -2.41 -49.57 -38.29
C GLU A 22 -1.16 -49.52 -37.41
N GLN A 23 0.01 -49.39 -38.03
CA GLN A 23 1.29 -49.33 -37.33
C GLN A 23 1.46 -47.98 -36.61
N LYS A 24 0.95 -46.88 -37.17
CA LYS A 24 0.88 -45.57 -36.51
C LYS A 24 0.01 -45.63 -35.25
N GLN A 25 -1.17 -46.25 -35.36
CA GLN A 25 -2.08 -46.39 -34.22
C GLN A 25 -1.41 -47.17 -33.08
N ILE A 26 -0.81 -48.33 -33.38
CA ILE A 26 -0.09 -49.14 -32.39
C ILE A 26 1.06 -48.34 -31.76
N LEU A 27 1.83 -47.59 -32.55
CA LEU A 27 2.91 -46.74 -32.06
C LEU A 27 2.39 -45.68 -31.08
N PHE A 28 1.33 -44.95 -31.42
CA PHE A 28 0.77 -43.92 -30.54
C PHE A 28 0.21 -44.49 -29.24
N PHE A 29 -0.44 -45.66 -29.28
CA PHE A 29 -0.88 -46.35 -28.07
C PHE A 29 0.31 -46.69 -27.17
N LYS A 30 1.38 -47.26 -27.73
CA LYS A 30 2.58 -47.64 -26.98
C LYS A 30 3.34 -46.42 -26.43
N MET A 31 3.43 -45.34 -27.21
CA MET A 31 4.01 -44.08 -26.74
C MET A 31 3.17 -43.47 -25.61
N ARG A 32 1.84 -43.55 -25.70
CA ARG A 32 0.97 -43.04 -24.65
C ARG A 32 1.08 -43.84 -23.35
N GLU A 33 1.13 -45.16 -23.46
CA GLU A 33 1.39 -46.05 -22.31
C GLU A 33 2.73 -45.71 -21.65
N GLU A 34 3.78 -45.51 -22.44
CA GLU A 34 5.12 -45.18 -21.94
C GLU A 34 5.19 -43.78 -21.30
N GLN A 35 4.48 -42.78 -21.84
CA GLN A 35 4.32 -41.48 -21.19
C GLN A 35 3.67 -41.60 -19.82
N ILE A 36 2.58 -42.38 -19.72
CA ILE A 36 1.86 -42.59 -18.46
C ILE A 36 2.75 -43.35 -17.48
N ARG A 37 3.49 -44.36 -17.94
CA ARG A 37 4.42 -45.12 -17.12
C ARG A 37 5.53 -44.24 -16.53
N ARG A 38 6.22 -43.45 -17.36
CA ARG A 38 7.26 -42.48 -16.92
C ARG A 38 6.71 -41.37 -16.05
N TRP A 39 5.49 -40.92 -16.31
CA TRP A 39 4.83 -39.94 -15.46
C TRP A 39 4.54 -40.53 -14.08
N ARG A 40 3.92 -41.71 -13.99
CA ARG A 40 3.67 -42.40 -12.72
C ARG A 40 4.95 -42.68 -11.95
N GLU A 41 6.01 -43.14 -12.62
CA GLU A 41 7.31 -43.40 -11.99
C GLU A 41 7.94 -42.12 -11.40
N ARG A 42 7.82 -40.99 -12.10
CA ARG A 42 8.25 -39.69 -11.57
C ARG A 42 7.37 -39.21 -10.41
N GLU A 43 6.05 -39.39 -10.48
CA GLU A 43 5.15 -39.06 -9.36
C GLU A 43 5.49 -39.88 -8.12
N THR A 44 5.72 -41.19 -8.27
CA THR A 44 6.10 -42.05 -7.14
C THR A 44 7.46 -41.67 -6.56
N GLN A 45 8.43 -41.31 -7.42
CA GLN A 45 9.74 -40.83 -6.95
C GLN A 45 9.61 -39.51 -6.21
N LEU A 46 8.79 -38.58 -6.72
CA LEU A 46 8.55 -37.28 -6.08
C LEU A 46 7.83 -37.45 -4.75
N GLU A 47 6.86 -38.36 -4.64
CA GLU A 47 6.18 -38.70 -3.39
C GLU A 47 7.14 -39.33 -2.35
N GLU A 48 8.04 -40.22 -2.78
CA GLU A 48 9.10 -40.79 -1.94
C GLU A 48 10.14 -39.73 -1.51
N GLU A 49 10.54 -38.83 -2.41
CA GLU A 49 11.44 -37.72 -2.14
C GLU A 49 10.81 -36.69 -1.18
N GLU A 50 9.53 -36.35 -1.36
CA GLU A 50 8.77 -35.50 -0.44
C GLU A 50 8.66 -36.15 0.95
N ALA A 51 8.32 -37.43 1.01
CA ALA A 51 8.27 -38.19 2.27
C ALA A 51 9.64 -38.28 2.97
N ALA A 52 10.74 -38.33 2.20
CA ALA A 52 12.10 -38.29 2.72
C ALA A 52 12.51 -36.87 3.16
N HIS A 53 12.11 -35.83 2.42
CA HIS A 53 12.38 -34.44 2.73
C HIS A 53 11.63 -33.92 3.96
N VAL A 54 10.43 -34.43 4.23
CA VAL A 54 9.67 -34.20 5.49
C VAL A 54 10.48 -34.64 6.72
N LYS A 55 11.38 -35.64 6.60
CA LYS A 55 12.15 -36.17 7.73
C LYS A 55 13.46 -35.43 8.02
N VAL A 56 14.02 -34.65 7.09
CA VAL A 56 15.40 -34.13 7.23
C VAL A 56 15.55 -32.60 7.07
N LYS A 57 14.51 -31.84 6.71
CA LYS A 57 14.66 -30.38 6.56
C LYS A 57 13.57 -29.59 7.29
N LYS A 58 13.79 -29.32 8.58
CA LYS A 58 13.20 -28.16 9.27
C LYS A 58 13.92 -26.88 8.82
N VAL A 59 13.85 -26.58 7.52
CA VAL A 59 13.96 -25.19 7.05
C VAL A 59 12.69 -24.51 7.54
N SER A 60 12.81 -23.29 8.06
CA SER A 60 11.75 -22.55 8.77
C SER A 60 10.45 -22.40 7.96
N GLY A 61 9.65 -23.46 7.88
CA GLY A 61 8.28 -23.45 7.46
C GLY A 61 7.46 -23.00 8.65
N LYS A 62 6.83 -21.83 8.52
CA LYS A 62 5.89 -21.31 9.51
C LYS A 62 4.88 -22.41 9.80
N THR A 63 4.96 -22.99 10.99
CA THR A 63 4.06 -24.05 11.44
C THR A 63 2.99 -23.38 12.30
N VAL A 64 1.72 -23.54 11.94
CA VAL A 64 0.61 -22.98 12.72
C VAL A 64 0.27 -23.97 13.82
N SER A 65 0.60 -23.63 15.06
CA SER A 65 0.16 -24.35 16.26
C SER A 65 -1.06 -23.67 16.85
N TRP A 66 -2.15 -24.41 17.00
CA TRP A 66 -3.36 -23.92 17.67
C TRP A 66 -3.11 -23.89 19.18
N MET A 67 -3.51 -22.79 19.83
CA MET A 67 -3.59 -22.76 21.28
C MET A 67 -4.76 -23.65 21.72
N LYS A 68 -4.52 -24.46 22.75
CA LYS A 68 -5.56 -25.30 23.36
C LYS A 68 -5.94 -24.73 24.72
N GLY A 69 -7.22 -24.78 25.04
CA GLY A 69 -7.75 -24.43 26.36
C GLY A 69 -7.44 -25.51 27.40
N LEU A 70 -7.93 -25.30 28.63
CA LEU A 70 -7.82 -26.27 29.72
C LEU A 70 -8.56 -27.59 29.42
N ASP A 71 -9.55 -27.52 28.53
CA ASP A 71 -10.39 -28.65 28.11
C ASP A 71 -9.78 -29.46 26.95
N ASP A 72 -8.52 -29.18 26.57
CA ASP A 72 -7.81 -29.75 25.38
C ASP A 72 -8.46 -29.43 24.01
N ASP A 73 -9.50 -28.60 24.01
CA ASP A 73 -10.14 -28.01 22.84
C ASP A 73 -9.42 -26.76 22.33
N VAL A 74 -9.65 -26.39 21.07
CA VAL A 74 -9.03 -25.22 20.44
C VAL A 74 -9.51 -23.94 21.13
N TRP A 75 -8.57 -23.13 21.61
CA TRP A 75 -8.86 -21.83 22.21
C TRP A 75 -9.15 -20.80 21.11
N VAL A 76 -10.34 -20.20 21.17
CA VAL A 76 -10.80 -19.16 20.25
C VAL A 76 -11.02 -17.88 21.05
N TRP A 77 -10.37 -16.80 20.63
CA TRP A 77 -10.63 -15.46 21.15
C TRP A 77 -11.32 -14.65 20.06
N VAL A 78 -12.49 -14.12 20.38
CA VAL A 78 -13.26 -13.22 19.50
C VAL A 78 -12.98 -11.79 19.95
N MET A 79 -12.37 -10.99 19.06
CA MET A 79 -12.08 -9.59 19.35
C MET A 79 -13.36 -8.83 19.69
N GLY A 80 -13.40 -8.25 20.89
CA GLY A 80 -14.48 -7.39 21.36
C GLY A 80 -15.66 -8.08 22.02
N GLU A 81 -15.60 -9.40 22.24
CA GLU A 81 -16.58 -10.12 23.09
C GLU A 81 -16.14 -10.20 24.57
N HIS A 82 -14.84 -10.00 24.85
CA HIS A 82 -14.35 -10.02 26.23
C HIS A 82 -14.79 -8.74 26.98
N PRO A 83 -15.16 -8.82 28.27
CA PRO A 83 -15.63 -7.67 29.05
C PRO A 83 -14.63 -6.51 29.15
N GLU A 84 -13.34 -6.80 29.00
CA GLU A 84 -12.26 -5.80 29.06
C GLU A 84 -11.87 -5.25 27.67
N ASP A 85 -12.37 -5.87 26.60
CA ASP A 85 -12.04 -5.47 25.23
C ASP A 85 -13.01 -4.42 24.71
N LYS A 86 -12.50 -3.57 23.80
CA LYS A 86 -13.36 -2.66 23.04
C LYS A 86 -14.18 -3.47 22.03
N PRO A 87 -15.44 -3.09 21.75
CA PRO A 87 -16.21 -3.76 20.71
C PRO A 87 -15.50 -3.62 19.36
N TYR A 88 -15.65 -4.63 18.50
CA TYR A 88 -14.98 -4.71 17.20
C TYR A 88 -15.17 -3.43 16.37
N ASP A 89 -16.39 -2.89 16.33
CA ASP A 89 -16.72 -1.69 15.58
C ASP A 89 -15.90 -0.48 16.03
N GLN A 90 -15.68 -0.33 17.35
CA GLN A 90 -14.88 0.77 17.90
C GLN A 90 -13.38 0.59 17.61
N ILE A 91 -12.90 -0.65 17.55
CA ILE A 91 -11.52 -0.97 17.13
C ILE A 91 -11.34 -0.59 15.65
N CYS A 92 -12.26 -0.99 14.78
CA CYS A 92 -12.25 -0.63 13.37
C CYS A 92 -12.30 0.87 13.15
N ASP A 93 -13.20 1.58 13.85
CA ASP A 93 -13.30 3.04 13.84
C ASP A 93 -11.98 3.69 14.26
N GLY A 94 -11.34 3.18 15.31
CA GLY A 94 -10.03 3.66 15.76
C GLY A 94 -8.93 3.48 14.71
N VAL A 95 -8.84 2.30 14.09
CA VAL A 95 -7.86 1.99 13.03
C VAL A 95 -8.06 2.89 11.81
N MET A 96 -9.31 3.16 11.42
CA MET A 96 -9.60 4.08 10.31
C MET A 96 -9.23 5.52 10.65
N ALA A 97 -9.54 5.98 11.87
CA ALA A 97 -9.18 7.32 12.33
C ALA A 97 -7.66 7.52 12.39
N GLU A 98 -6.91 6.51 12.85
CA GLU A 98 -5.45 6.52 12.87
C GLU A 98 -4.87 6.53 11.45
N ARG A 99 -5.38 5.67 10.56
CA ARG A 99 -4.97 5.65 9.15
C ARG A 99 -5.23 6.99 8.47
N ALA A 100 -6.40 7.59 8.70
CA ALA A 100 -6.74 8.90 8.16
C ALA A 100 -5.82 10.00 8.69
N ALA A 101 -5.50 9.97 9.99
CA ALA A 101 -4.55 10.92 10.59
C ALA A 101 -3.14 10.79 10.00
N LEU A 102 -2.61 9.57 9.91
CA LEU A 102 -1.27 9.32 9.39
C LEU A 102 -1.14 9.72 7.91
N GLN A 103 -2.18 9.42 7.11
CA GLN A 103 -2.23 9.82 5.70
C GLN A 103 -2.26 11.36 5.56
N ALA A 104 -3.13 12.03 6.33
CA ALA A 104 -3.21 13.49 6.33
C ALA A 104 -1.90 14.16 6.77
N GLN A 105 -1.23 13.61 7.80
CA GLN A 105 0.08 14.09 8.25
C GLN A 105 1.14 13.97 7.16
N ARG A 106 1.24 12.82 6.48
CA ARG A 106 2.19 12.63 5.38
C ARG A 106 1.95 13.59 4.21
N GLU A 107 0.70 13.88 3.89
CA GLU A 107 0.34 14.85 2.86
C GLU A 107 0.65 16.29 3.31
N ALA A 108 0.34 16.62 4.56
CA ALA A 108 0.64 17.90 5.17
C ALA A 108 2.14 18.17 5.23
N GLU A 109 2.97 17.20 5.63
CA GLU A 109 4.43 17.31 5.65
C GLU A 109 5.00 17.60 4.26
N LYS A 110 4.51 16.91 3.22
CA LYS A 110 4.90 17.19 1.83
C LYS A 110 4.51 18.60 1.41
N LEU A 111 3.36 19.08 1.85
CA LEU A 111 2.90 20.45 1.57
C LEU A 111 3.72 21.49 2.36
N ARG A 112 4.08 21.21 3.63
CA ARG A 112 4.98 22.04 4.45
C ARG A 112 6.33 22.20 3.78
N ALA A 113 6.95 21.10 3.37
CA ALA A 113 8.25 21.12 2.69
C ALA A 113 8.23 21.95 1.41
N LYS A 114 7.14 21.87 0.62
CA LYS A 114 6.96 22.70 -0.59
C LYS A 114 6.82 24.18 -0.25
N LYS A 115 5.99 24.52 0.74
CA LYS A 115 5.75 25.89 1.18
C LYS A 115 7.00 26.51 1.79
N GLU A 116 7.75 25.76 2.59
CA GLU A 116 9.02 26.20 3.15
C GLU A 116 10.07 26.45 2.06
N ALA A 117 10.18 25.56 1.06
CA ALA A 117 11.07 25.79 -0.08
C ALA A 117 10.65 27.00 -0.95
N GLU A 118 9.36 27.30 -1.03
CA GLU A 118 8.83 28.50 -1.72
C GLU A 118 9.15 29.77 -0.93
N LEU A 119 8.94 29.75 0.39
CA LEU A 119 9.29 30.86 1.28
C LEU A 119 10.80 31.10 1.27
N GLU A 120 11.62 30.05 1.39
CA GLU A 120 13.07 30.14 1.33
C GLU A 120 13.53 30.81 0.03
N LYS A 121 12.96 30.43 -1.12
CA LYS A 121 13.25 31.08 -2.41
C LYS A 121 12.82 32.55 -2.45
N ARG A 122 11.66 32.88 -1.86
CA ARG A 122 11.13 34.25 -1.83
C ARG A 122 11.98 35.15 -0.92
N PHE A 123 12.41 34.63 0.23
CA PHE A 123 13.18 35.37 1.21
C PHE A 123 14.68 35.39 0.90
N SER A 124 15.25 34.35 0.30
CA SER A 124 16.66 34.33 -0.12
C SER A 124 16.99 35.46 -1.09
N GLY A 125 16.06 35.80 -2.00
CA GLY A 125 16.21 36.94 -2.91
C GLY A 125 16.20 38.29 -2.18
N LEU A 126 15.36 38.43 -1.15
CA LEU A 126 15.25 39.64 -0.36
C LEU A 126 16.53 39.91 0.46
N TYR A 127 17.12 38.87 1.05
CA TYR A 127 18.36 38.97 1.83
C TYR A 127 19.57 39.31 0.93
N LEU A 128 19.70 38.66 -0.24
CA LEU A 128 20.75 38.96 -1.21
C LEU A 128 20.66 40.37 -1.77
N GLU A 129 19.45 40.86 -2.05
CA GLU A 129 19.22 42.23 -2.54
C GLU A 129 19.51 43.26 -1.44
N THR A 130 19.17 42.97 -0.18
CA THR A 130 19.60 43.81 0.94
C THR A 130 21.11 43.81 1.12
N GLU A 131 21.79 42.66 1.06
CA GLU A 131 23.26 42.57 1.14
C GLU A 131 23.94 43.31 -0.02
N GLN A 132 23.40 43.24 -1.23
CA GLN A 132 23.91 44.00 -2.37
C GLN A 132 23.71 45.51 -2.20
N VAL A 133 22.59 45.95 -1.63
CA VAL A 133 22.39 47.36 -1.25
C VAL A 133 23.35 47.76 -0.12
N VAL A 134 23.59 46.88 0.86
CA VAL A 134 24.60 47.13 1.92
C VAL A 134 26.00 47.28 1.33
N LEU A 135 26.40 46.37 0.43
CA LEU A 135 27.73 46.35 -0.18
C LEU A 135 27.92 47.53 -1.14
N SER A 136 26.94 47.83 -1.99
CA SER A 136 27.03 48.97 -2.91
C SER A 136 26.97 50.31 -2.20
N GLU A 137 26.18 50.48 -1.13
CA GLU A 137 26.18 51.70 -0.32
C GLU A 137 27.48 51.85 0.49
N GLN A 138 28.13 50.74 0.86
CA GLN A 138 29.44 50.72 1.51
C GLN A 138 30.60 51.01 0.53
N GLU A 139 30.54 50.53 -0.71
CA GLU A 139 31.47 50.88 -1.80
C GLU A 139 31.33 52.37 -2.19
N VAL A 140 30.10 52.90 -2.25
CA VAL A 140 29.84 54.34 -2.47
C VAL A 140 30.42 55.19 -1.32
N GLN A 141 30.41 54.68 -0.08
CA GLN A 141 31.05 55.37 1.06
C GLN A 141 32.58 55.35 1.01
N GLU A 142 33.21 54.25 0.56
CA GLU A 142 34.67 54.19 0.36
C GLU A 142 35.15 55.14 -0.74
N GLU A 143 34.36 55.34 -1.80
CA GLU A 143 34.66 56.32 -2.84
C GLU A 143 34.42 57.78 -2.39
N GLU A 144 33.43 58.05 -1.53
CA GLU A 144 33.15 59.40 -1.00
C GLU A 144 33.99 59.82 0.23
N LEU A 145 34.81 58.92 0.79
CA LEU A 145 35.68 59.19 1.95
C LEU A 145 36.92 60.05 1.61
N LYS A 146 36.67 61.27 1.14
CA LYS A 146 37.66 62.37 1.11
C LYS A 146 37.14 63.66 1.76
N VAL A 147 35.94 63.68 2.35
CA VAL A 147 35.33 64.92 2.89
C VAL A 147 34.76 64.74 4.31
N LEU A 148 35.54 65.19 5.30
CA LEU A 148 35.26 65.51 6.72
C LEU A 148 34.74 64.41 7.71
N PRO A 149 35.32 64.27 8.94
CA PRO A 149 35.34 62.99 9.66
C PRO A 149 34.38 62.86 10.88
N ILE A 150 33.65 63.89 11.28
CA ILE A 150 32.87 63.88 12.54
C ILE A 150 31.38 63.56 12.32
N SER A 151 30.84 63.89 11.13
CA SER A 151 29.45 63.58 10.77
C SER A 151 29.26 62.12 10.34
N SER A 152 30.29 61.47 9.79
CA SER A 152 30.19 60.11 9.22
C SER A 152 30.02 59.03 10.29
N LEU A 153 30.62 59.18 11.49
CA LEU A 153 30.50 58.19 12.56
C LEU A 153 29.06 58.08 13.11
N VAL A 154 28.41 59.23 13.27
CA VAL A 154 27.01 59.33 13.72
C VAL A 154 26.06 58.82 12.62
N LEU A 155 26.35 59.16 11.37
CA LEU A 155 25.58 58.70 10.21
C LEU A 155 25.72 57.17 10.04
N ASN A 156 26.92 56.60 10.13
CA ASN A 156 27.17 55.15 10.03
C ASN A 156 26.51 54.37 11.18
N THR A 157 26.51 54.92 12.39
CA THR A 157 25.79 54.33 13.53
C THR A 157 24.28 54.36 13.31
N TRP A 158 23.76 55.45 12.74
CA TRP A 158 22.34 55.59 12.40
C TRP A 158 21.93 54.68 11.24
N PHE A 159 22.70 54.60 10.15
CA PHE A 159 22.48 53.69 9.04
C PHE A 159 22.57 52.22 9.48
N GLY A 160 23.56 51.86 10.30
CA GLY A 160 23.64 50.53 10.91
C GLY A 160 22.43 50.21 11.78
N SER A 161 21.91 51.19 12.52
CA SER A 161 20.65 51.04 13.27
C SER A 161 19.43 50.89 12.34
N VAL A 162 19.36 51.63 11.23
CA VAL A 162 18.24 51.54 10.27
C VAL A 162 18.26 50.21 9.51
N LEU A 163 19.43 49.73 9.10
CA LEU A 163 19.62 48.42 8.47
C LEU A 163 19.26 47.28 9.41
N THR A 164 19.74 47.32 10.65
CA THR A 164 19.41 46.31 11.66
C THR A 164 17.92 46.32 11.98
N TRP A 165 17.30 47.49 12.08
CA TRP A 165 15.84 47.60 12.23
C TRP A 165 15.09 47.04 11.01
N ARG A 166 15.54 47.33 9.79
CA ARG A 166 14.94 46.81 8.55
C ARG A 166 15.07 45.30 8.45
N LEU A 167 16.23 44.75 8.80
CA LEU A 167 16.47 43.30 8.83
C LEU A 167 15.59 42.60 9.88
N VAL A 168 15.48 43.19 11.07
CA VAL A 168 14.57 42.70 12.13
C VAL A 168 13.11 42.80 11.69
N LEU A 169 12.72 43.85 10.97
CA LEU A 169 11.37 44.00 10.43
C LEU A 169 11.07 42.94 9.36
N CYS A 170 12.02 42.67 8.47
CA CYS A 170 11.95 41.62 7.45
C CYS A 170 11.82 40.23 8.09
N GLN A 171 12.62 39.92 9.11
CA GLN A 171 12.49 38.67 9.88
C GLN A 171 11.13 38.53 10.58
N LYS A 172 10.59 39.64 11.12
CA LYS A 172 9.25 39.61 11.73
C LYS A 172 8.15 39.32 10.71
N LEU A 173 8.23 39.92 9.52
CA LEU A 173 7.29 39.66 8.43
C LEU A 173 7.37 38.21 7.93
N GLU A 174 8.58 37.67 7.80
CA GLU A 174 8.81 36.27 7.44
C GLU A 174 8.19 35.30 8.46
N LEU A 175 8.42 35.55 9.75
CA LEU A 175 7.83 34.74 10.82
C LEU A 175 6.30 34.82 10.85
N GLU A 176 5.73 35.99 10.59
CA GLU A 176 4.27 36.14 10.49
C GLU A 176 3.69 35.40 9.29
N GLU A 177 4.35 35.43 8.12
CA GLU A 177 3.93 34.64 6.96
C GLU A 177 4.06 33.13 7.22
N ARG A 178 5.17 32.68 7.83
CA ARG A 178 5.35 31.28 8.25
C ARG A 178 4.25 30.85 9.22
N ARG A 179 3.89 31.70 10.19
CA ARG A 179 2.84 31.40 11.17
C ARG A 179 1.46 31.29 10.51
N LYS A 180 1.12 32.21 9.60
CA LYS A 180 -0.14 32.14 8.84
C LYS A 180 -0.20 30.89 7.97
N ALA A 181 0.90 30.57 7.28
CA ALA A 181 0.99 29.38 6.43
C ALA A 181 0.87 28.08 7.25
N GLU A 182 1.46 28.02 8.44
CA GLU A 182 1.34 26.87 9.35
C GLU A 182 -0.09 26.72 9.87
N GLU A 183 -0.75 27.81 10.25
CA GLU A 183 -2.16 27.81 10.68
C GLU A 183 -3.10 27.33 9.56
N GLU A 184 -2.93 27.83 8.34
CA GLU A 184 -3.68 27.37 7.16
C GLU A 184 -3.45 25.89 6.89
N LEU A 185 -2.20 25.45 6.95
CA LEU A 185 -1.85 24.07 6.68
C LEU A 185 -2.37 23.13 7.77
N ARG A 186 -2.44 23.58 9.03
CA ARG A 186 -3.09 22.85 10.13
C ARG A 186 -4.59 22.67 9.89
N ARG A 187 -5.27 23.69 9.33
CA ARG A 187 -6.69 23.56 8.94
C ARG A 187 -6.85 22.56 7.80
N LEU A 188 -6.02 22.65 6.76
CA LEU A 188 -6.04 21.71 5.64
C LEU A 188 -5.73 20.28 6.08
N GLU A 189 -4.82 20.09 7.02
CA GLU A 189 -4.50 18.78 7.60
C GLU A 189 -5.72 18.19 8.33
N GLN A 190 -6.44 19.00 9.10
CA GLN A 190 -7.67 18.58 9.78
C GLN A 190 -8.78 18.24 8.79
N GLU A 191 -9.00 19.08 7.78
CA GLU A 191 -9.98 18.84 6.72
C GLU A 191 -9.66 17.57 5.93
N ARG A 192 -8.39 17.38 5.54
CA ARG A 192 -7.94 16.16 4.85
C ARG A 192 -8.11 14.92 5.71
N LYS A 193 -7.76 15.00 7.00
CA LYS A 193 -8.00 13.90 7.95
C LYS A 193 -9.49 13.53 8.00
N GLN A 194 -10.38 14.52 8.07
CA GLN A 194 -11.82 14.30 8.08
C GLN A 194 -12.30 13.69 6.76
N GLN A 195 -11.88 14.22 5.62
CA GLN A 195 -12.24 13.68 4.30
C GLN A 195 -11.80 12.22 4.12
N ILE A 196 -10.57 11.89 4.51
CA ILE A 196 -10.06 10.53 4.41
C ILE A 196 -10.86 9.60 5.32
N TYR A 197 -11.14 10.02 6.56
CA TYR A 197 -11.96 9.23 7.48
C TYR A 197 -13.37 8.96 6.92
N ILE A 198 -14.05 9.99 6.40
CA ILE A 198 -15.38 9.87 5.80
C ILE A 198 -15.33 8.90 4.60
N SER A 199 -14.36 9.06 3.69
CA SER A 199 -14.22 8.17 2.53
C SER A 199 -13.97 6.71 2.92
N LEU A 200 -13.19 6.46 3.98
CA LEU A 200 -12.96 5.12 4.49
C LEU A 200 -14.23 4.51 5.08
N LYS A 201 -15.02 5.33 5.79
CA LYS A 201 -16.29 4.91 6.40
C LYS A 201 -17.37 4.62 5.36
N GLU A 202 -17.43 5.42 4.28
CA GLU A 202 -18.31 5.17 3.14
C GLU A 202 -17.98 3.83 2.47
N VAL A 203 -16.69 3.56 2.21
CA VAL A 203 -16.26 2.29 1.60
C VAL A 203 -16.59 1.10 2.51
N GLN A 204 -16.48 1.25 3.83
CA GLN A 204 -16.89 0.20 4.75
C GLN A 204 -18.42 0.01 4.76
N GLY A 205 -19.18 1.10 4.78
CA GLY A 205 -20.65 1.07 4.71
C GLY A 205 -21.13 0.36 3.44
N SER A 206 -20.57 0.68 2.27
CA SER A 206 -20.90 0.03 1.01
C SER A 206 -20.55 -1.46 0.97
N LYS A 207 -19.52 -1.90 1.70
CA LYS A 207 -19.22 -3.33 1.84
C LYS A 207 -20.28 -4.02 2.68
N HIS A 208 -20.67 -3.41 3.79
CA HIS A 208 -21.69 -3.97 4.67
C HIS A 208 -23.03 -4.10 3.95
N THR A 209 -23.48 -3.06 3.23
CA THR A 209 -24.72 -3.12 2.44
C THR A 209 -24.66 -4.21 1.37
N ARG A 210 -23.52 -4.38 0.69
CA ARG A 210 -23.36 -5.43 -0.33
C ARG A 210 -23.39 -6.83 0.28
N GLU A 211 -22.81 -7.02 1.46
CA GLU A 211 -22.88 -8.30 2.18
C GLU A 211 -24.30 -8.62 2.65
N GLU A 212 -25.07 -7.61 3.08
CA GLU A 212 -26.49 -7.76 3.42
C GLU A 212 -27.33 -8.15 2.20
N GLU A 213 -27.13 -7.47 1.06
CA GLU A 213 -27.78 -7.79 -0.21
C GLU A 213 -27.45 -9.21 -0.69
N ASP A 214 -26.19 -9.63 -0.60
CA ASP A 214 -25.75 -10.98 -0.95
C ASP A 214 -26.40 -12.03 -0.04
N GLN A 215 -26.53 -11.76 1.26
CA GLN A 215 -27.21 -12.65 2.21
C GLN A 215 -28.72 -12.74 1.92
N GLU A 216 -29.37 -11.63 1.60
CA GLU A 216 -30.79 -11.60 1.23
C GLU A 216 -31.05 -12.34 -0.08
N TRP A 217 -30.18 -12.16 -1.08
CA TRP A 217 -30.19 -12.92 -2.32
C TRP A 217 -30.04 -14.42 -2.05
N GLN A 218 -29.09 -14.83 -1.20
CA GLN A 218 -28.90 -16.23 -0.82
C GLN A 218 -30.13 -16.82 -0.13
N LYS A 219 -30.78 -16.07 0.77
CA LYS A 219 -32.03 -16.50 1.41
C LYS A 219 -33.15 -16.69 0.38
N THR A 220 -33.31 -15.73 -0.51
CA THR A 220 -34.30 -15.79 -1.62
C THR A 220 -34.04 -17.01 -2.52
N CYS A 221 -32.79 -17.28 -2.87
CA CYS A 221 -32.43 -18.48 -3.65
C CYS A 221 -32.75 -19.78 -2.90
N LYS A 222 -32.47 -19.84 -1.59
CA LYS A 222 -32.82 -21.01 -0.76
C LYS A 222 -34.33 -21.22 -0.67
N GLU A 223 -35.09 -20.15 -0.44
CA GLU A 223 -36.55 -20.18 -0.38
C GLU A 223 -37.16 -20.64 -1.70
N ASN A 224 -36.72 -20.10 -2.84
CA ASN A 224 -37.17 -20.51 -4.16
C ASN A 224 -36.79 -21.96 -4.50
N CYS A 225 -35.60 -22.41 -4.09
CA CYS A 225 -35.18 -23.80 -4.27
C CYS A 225 -36.07 -24.74 -3.46
N ASN A 226 -36.33 -24.40 -2.19
CA ASN A 226 -37.25 -25.16 -1.34
C ASN A 226 -38.67 -25.18 -1.92
N HIS A 227 -39.18 -24.06 -2.42
CA HIS A 227 -40.52 -23.97 -3.02
C HIS A 227 -40.65 -24.86 -4.26
N THR A 228 -39.61 -24.90 -5.10
CA THR A 228 -39.57 -25.80 -6.27
C THR A 228 -39.59 -27.27 -5.84
N VAL A 229 -38.83 -27.64 -4.80
CA VAL A 229 -38.81 -29.00 -4.26
C VAL A 229 -40.18 -29.40 -3.69
N TYR A 230 -40.84 -28.53 -2.92
CA TYR A 230 -42.19 -28.79 -2.39
C TYR A 230 -43.24 -28.95 -3.50
N THR A 231 -43.14 -28.16 -4.58
CA THR A 231 -44.09 -28.19 -5.69
C THR A 231 -43.94 -29.47 -6.52
N VAL A 232 -42.70 -29.88 -6.83
CA VAL A 232 -42.41 -31.13 -7.53
C VAL A 232 -42.84 -32.33 -6.68
N HIS A 233 -42.60 -32.29 -5.36
CA HIS A 233 -43.01 -33.36 -4.45
C HIS A 233 -44.53 -33.46 -4.31
N GLN A 234 -45.28 -32.36 -4.35
CA GLN A 234 -46.75 -32.39 -4.38
C GLN A 234 -47.33 -32.88 -5.72
N LEU A 235 -46.67 -32.58 -6.84
CA LEU A 235 -47.05 -33.10 -8.16
C LEU A 235 -46.80 -34.62 -8.26
N LEU A 236 -45.70 -35.12 -7.67
CA LEU A 236 -45.39 -36.56 -7.65
C LEU A 236 -46.33 -37.39 -6.77
N ILE A 237 -46.88 -36.80 -5.70
CA ILE A 237 -47.83 -37.48 -4.79
C ILE A 237 -49.25 -37.54 -5.38
N ARG A 238 -49.55 -36.70 -6.40
CA ARG A 238 -50.88 -36.60 -7.03
C ARG A 238 -51.03 -37.42 -8.32
N THR A 239 -49.96 -38.05 -8.80
CA THR A 239 -49.96 -39.04 -9.89
C THR A 239 -49.88 -40.45 -9.34
#